data_AF-A0AAU5GWB0-F1
#
_entry.id   AF-A0AAU5GWB0-F1
#
_cell.length_a   1.000
_cell.length_b   1.000
_cell.length_c   1.000
_cell.angle_alpha   90.00
_cell.angle_beta   90.00
_cell.angle_gamma   90.00
#
_symmetry.space_group_name_H-M   'P 1'
#
loop_
_entity.id
_entity.type
_entity.pdbx_description
1 polymer ?
#
loop_
_entity_poly.entity_id
_entity_poly.type
_entity_poly.pdbx_seq_one_letter_code
_entity_poly.pdbx_strand_id
1 'polypeptide(L)' 'MNIEDFANADEAAELLGVERRSVYTYVQRLKGFPQPVRVGRTLLFDRRALLQWRAAHPARRRRDTE' A
#
# COMPACT_ATOMS: atom_id res chain seq x y z
N MET A 1 -5.89 9.12 -18.57
CA MET A 1 -5.37 8.36 -17.41
C MET A 1 -4.43 9.31 -16.69
N ASN A 2 -4.86 9.93 -15.60
CA ASN A 2 -3.99 10.81 -14.83
C ASN A 2 -3.01 9.93 -14.06
N ILE A 3 -1.71 10.15 -14.30
CA ILE A 3 -0.64 9.40 -13.64
C ILE A 3 -0.66 9.66 -12.13
N GLU A 4 -1.25 10.77 -11.69
CA GLU A 4 -1.45 11.15 -10.30
C GLU A 4 -2.36 10.18 -9.52
N ASP A 5 -3.21 9.38 -10.18
CA ASP A 5 -4.06 8.40 -9.50
C ASP A 5 -3.30 7.12 -9.11
N PHE A 6 -2.10 6.92 -9.66
CA PHE A 6 -1.29 5.74 -9.44
C PHE A 6 -0.01 6.06 -8.65
N ALA A 7 0.41 5.10 -7.84
CA ALA A 7 1.65 5.13 -7.08
C ALA A 7 2.50 3.93 -7.47
N ASN A 8 3.81 4.12 -7.65
CA ASN A 8 4.73 3.00 -7.71
C ASN A 8 4.96 2.38 -6.31
N ALA A 9 5.78 1.33 -6.21
CA ALA A 9 5.99 0.64 -4.94
C ALA A 9 6.63 1.51 -3.84
N ASP A 10 7.49 2.47 -4.19
CA ASP A 10 8.11 3.39 -3.23
C ASP A 10 7.06 4.40 -2.73
N GLU A 11 6.31 5.04 -3.63
CA GLU A 11 5.22 5.95 -3.25
C GLU A 11 4.12 5.24 -2.43
N ALA A 12 3.80 3.99 -2.78
CA ALA A 12 2.84 3.19 -2.02
C ALA A 12 3.33 2.94 -0.59
N ALA A 13 4.64 2.73 -0.41
CA ALA A 13 5.24 2.54 0.90
C ALA A 13 5.12 3.81 1.74
N GLU A 14 5.38 4.98 1.14
CA GLU A 14 5.21 6.28 1.79
C GLU A 14 3.75 6.54 2.20
N LEU A 15 2.79 6.29 1.32
CA LEU A 15 1.35 6.45 1.60
C LEU A 15 0.86 5.56 2.75
N LEU A 16 1.43 4.35 2.86
CA LEU A 16 1.09 3.40 3.92
C LEU A 16 1.89 3.61 5.21
N GLY A 17 3.01 4.35 5.14
CA GLY A 17 3.96 4.50 6.24
C GLY A 17 4.70 3.20 6.58
N VAL A 18 5.10 2.43 5.56
CA VAL A 18 5.82 1.15 5.70
C VAL A 18 7.05 1.11 4.80
N GLU A 19 7.87 0.07 4.92
CA GLU A 19 8.98 -0.14 3.98
C GLU A 19 8.48 -0.71 2.64
N ARG A 20 9.18 -0.37 1.55
CA ARG A 20 8.87 -0.88 0.20
C ARG A 20 8.76 -2.42 0.15
N ARG A 21 9.64 -3.13 0.87
CA ARG A 21 9.60 -4.60 0.95
C ARG A 21 8.31 -5.12 1.58
N SER A 22 7.74 -4.38 2.53
CA SER A 22 6.46 -4.69 3.15
C SER A 22 5.32 -4.61 2.14
N VAL A 23 5.35 -3.66 1.21
CA VAL A 23 4.33 -3.54 0.14
C VAL A 23 4.25 -4.84 -0.68
N TYR A 24 5.38 -5.38 -1.15
CA TYR A 24 5.38 -6.66 -1.87
C TYR A 24 4.87 -7.82 -1.02
N THR A 25 5.23 -7.82 0.27
CA THR A 25 4.74 -8.83 1.22
C THR A 25 3.23 -8.74 1.41
N TYR A 26 2.68 -7.53 1.47
CA TYR A 26 1.24 -7.29 1.62
C TYR A 26 0.46 -7.75 0.39
N VAL A 27 0.95 -7.43 -0.81
CA VAL A 27 0.39 -7.93 -2.07
C VAL A 27 0.28 -9.46 -2.07
N GLN A 28 1.32 -10.15 -1.60
CA GLN A 28 1.37 -11.62 -1.60
C GLN A 28 0.59 -12.27 -0.46
N ARG A 29 0.55 -11.66 0.73
CA ARG A 29 0.12 -12.34 1.97
C ARG A 29 -1.14 -11.76 2.59
N LEU A 30 -1.47 -10.50 2.34
CA LEU A 30 -2.63 -9.85 2.95
C LEU A 30 -3.84 -9.93 2.02
N LYS A 31 -4.86 -10.68 2.45
CA LYS A 31 -6.15 -10.69 1.76
C LYS A 31 -6.78 -9.30 1.84
N GLY A 32 -7.32 -8.83 0.71
CA GLY A 32 -7.96 -7.51 0.61
C GLY A 32 -6.98 -6.33 0.50
N PHE A 33 -5.67 -6.58 0.41
CA PHE A 33 -4.71 -5.53 0.09
C PHE A 33 -4.85 -5.12 -1.40
N PRO A 34 -4.76 -3.81 -1.73
CA PRO A 34 -4.84 -3.32 -3.11
C PRO A 34 -3.82 -4.01 -4.02
N GLN A 35 -4.33 -4.68 -5.06
CA GLN A 35 -3.48 -5.39 -6.01
C GLN A 35 -2.92 -4.41 -7.04
N PRO A 36 -1.61 -4.50 -7.37
CA PRO A 36 -1.01 -3.64 -8.36
C PRO A 36 -1.43 -4.03 -9.77
N VAL A 37 -1.50 -3.03 -10.64
CA VAL A 37 -1.54 -3.20 -12.09
C VAL A 37 -0.11 -3.17 -12.62
N ARG A 38 0.25 -4.14 -13.43
CA ARG A 38 1.58 -4.20 -14.06
C ARG A 38 1.57 -3.41 -15.37
N VAL A 39 2.32 -2.32 -15.42
CA VAL A 39 2.53 -1.52 -16.63
C VAL A 39 4.00 -1.63 -17.03
N GLY A 40 4.27 -2.44 -18.05
CA GLY A 40 5.62 -2.80 -18.46
C GLY A 40 6.38 -3.54 -17.34
N ARG A 41 7.45 -2.91 -16.83
CA ARG A 41 8.28 -3.43 -15.72
C ARG A 41 7.89 -2.87 -14.35
N THR A 42 6.98 -1.90 -14.30
CA THR A 42 6.59 -1.21 -13.06
C THR A 42 5.27 -1.75 -12.54
N LEU A 43 5.18 -1.95 -11.23
CA LEU A 43 3.92 -2.20 -10.53
C LEU A 43 3.36 -0.86 -10.06
N LEU A 44 2.12 -0.59 -10.46
CA LEU A 44 1.39 0.61 -10.11
C LEU A 44 0.20 0.25 -9.24
N PHE A 45 0.02 1.00 -8.17
CA PHE A 45 -1.05 0.84 -7.20
C PHE A 45 -1.99 2.02 -7.31
N ASP A 46 -3.29 1.77 -7.21
CA ASP A 46 -4.25 2.86 -7.08
C ASP A 46 -4.06 3.57 -5.73
N ARG A 47 -3.75 4.87 -5.77
CA ARG A 47 -3.46 5.67 -4.56
C ARG A 47 -4.65 5.72 -3.62
N ARG A 48 -5.87 5.84 -4.17
CA ARG A 48 -7.09 5.94 -3.38
C ARG A 48 -7.37 4.64 -2.65
N ALA A 49 -7.17 3.50 -3.30
CA ALA A 49 -7.31 2.19 -2.71
C ALA A 49 -6.30 1.96 -1.57
N LEU A 50 -5.05 2.41 -1.73
CA LEU A 50 -4.03 2.35 -0.67
C LEU A 50 -4.44 3.17 0.56
N LEU A 51 -4.90 4.41 0.34
CA LEU A 51 -5.36 5.28 1.43
C LEU A 51 -6.59 4.72 2.14
N GLN A 52 -7.57 4.20 1.39
CA GLN A 52 -8.75 3.55 1.96
C GLN A 52 -8.37 2.31 2.77
N TRP A 53 -7.47 1.48 2.24
CA TRP A 53 -6.99 0.31 2.94
C TRP A 53 -6.28 0.70 4.24
N ARG A 54 -5.44 1.74 4.21
CA ARG A 54 -4.74 2.26 5.40
C ARG A 54 -5.70 2.80 6.45
N ALA A 55 -6.75 3.51 6.04
CA ALA A 55 -7.78 4.00 6.95
C ALA A 55 -8.54 2.85 7.64
N ALA A 56 -8.81 1.76 6.91
CA ALA A 56 -9.45 0.56 7.47
C ALA A 56 -8.49 -0.30 8.32
N HIS A 57 -7.18 -0.19 8.09
CA HIS A 57 -6.14 -0.94 8.78
C HIS A 57 -5.14 0.02 9.45
N PRO A 58 -5.59 0.76 10.48
CA PRO A 58 -4.68 1.60 11.25
C PRO A 58 -3.60 0.70 11.85
N ALA A 59 -2.36 1.19 11.86
CA ALA A 59 -1.28 0.46 12.52
C ALA A 59 -1.74 0.20 13.93
N ARG A 60 -1.74 -1.07 14.35
CA ARG A 60 -2.05 -1.42 15.73
C ARG A 60 -1.15 -0.54 16.59
N ARG A 61 -1.71 0.45 17.28
CA ARG A 61 -1.00 1.09 18.38
C ARG A 61 -0.56 -0.07 19.25
N ARG A 62 0.73 -0.19 19.52
CA ARG A 62 1.17 -1.00 20.66
C ARG A 62 0.26 -0.54 21.80
N ARG A 63 -0.54 -1.45 22.35
CA ARG A 63 -1.15 -1.15 23.65
C ARG A 63 0.07 -0.95 24.53
N ASP A 64 0.33 0.30 24.91
CA ASP A 64 1.07 0.57 26.13
C ASP A 64 0.34 -0.24 27.21
N THR A 65 0.97 -1.34 27.60
CA THR A 65 0.56 -2.12 28.75
C THR A 65 1.04 -1.30 29.94
N GLU A 66 0.16 -0.49 30.51
CA GLU A 66 0.28 0.01 31.88
C GLU A 66 -0.12 -1.10 32.87
#